data_AF-A0A8X8X8X0-F1
#
_entry.id   AF-A0A8X8X8X0-F1
#
_cell.length_a   1.000
_cell.length_b   1.000
_cell.length_c   1.000
_cell.angle_alpha   90.00
_cell.angle_beta   90.00
_cell.angle_gamma   90.00
#
_symmetry.space_group_name_H-M   'P 1'
#
loop_
_entity.id
_entity.type
_entity.pdbx_description
1 polymer ?
#
loop_
_entity_poly.entity_id
_entity_poly.type
_entity_poly.pdbx_seq_one_letter_code
_entity_poly.pdbx_strand_id
1 'polypeptide(L)'
;MALHHGRSLSFPSSSHPAVSQVDDNLSRLRSSEATCSSLSSLNGKINGLRNLYESIDDLLLLSHIHQIVSEEGVDDYIKLLDACSSVKDLISLAKKDLRDLLSAVRRKDVQGINAYLSSRKKLKKMMQKCLKDMRCSTSATCDNGSILKDAEYIAISMLE
;
A
#
# COMPACT_ATOMS: atom_id res chain seq x y z
N MET A 1 22.30 -15.08 32.14
CA MET A 1 21.19 -14.54 31.33
C MET A 1 21.75 -14.27 29.94
N ALA A 2 21.60 -15.23 29.01
CA ALA A 2 22.23 -15.17 27.68
C ALA A 2 21.30 -14.44 26.70
N LEU A 3 21.80 -13.39 26.04
CA LEU A 3 21.07 -12.69 24.98
C LEU A 3 20.97 -13.61 23.74
N HIS A 4 19.75 -14.03 23.43
CA HIS A 4 19.45 -14.63 22.13
C HIS A 4 19.47 -13.54 21.05
N HIS A 5 20.49 -13.57 20.19
CA HIS A 5 20.54 -12.73 18.99
C HIS A 5 19.65 -13.38 17.91
N GLY A 6 18.44 -12.82 17.72
CA GLY A 6 17.55 -13.23 16.64
C GLY A 6 18.16 -12.87 15.29
N ARG A 7 18.78 -13.84 14.62
CA ARG A 7 19.25 -13.68 13.24
C ARG A 7 18.08 -13.91 12.29
N SER A 8 17.79 -12.91 11.46
CA SER A 8 16.79 -12.98 10.40
C SER A 8 17.09 -14.13 9.44
N LEU A 9 16.11 -15.00 9.19
CA LEU A 9 16.17 -16.03 8.17
C LEU A 9 15.70 -15.44 6.84
N SER A 10 16.58 -14.73 6.14
CA SER A 10 16.32 -14.41 4.73
C SER A 10 16.52 -15.68 3.91
N PHE A 11 15.41 -16.22 3.37
CA PHE A 11 15.49 -17.25 2.34
C PHE A 11 16.29 -16.71 1.15
N PRO A 12 17.08 -17.55 0.46
CA PRO A 12 17.67 -17.13 -0.81
C PRO A 12 16.52 -16.73 -1.73
N SER A 13 16.52 -15.47 -2.17
CA SER A 13 15.62 -15.03 -3.23
C SER A 13 16.10 -15.69 -4.51
N SER A 14 15.61 -16.90 -4.81
CA SER A 14 15.78 -17.44 -6.16
C SER A 14 15.04 -16.48 -7.09
N SER A 15 15.77 -15.74 -7.92
CA SER A 15 15.18 -14.91 -8.96
C SER A 15 14.27 -15.78 -9.81
N HIS A 16 13.09 -15.25 -10.16
CA HIS A 16 12.15 -15.98 -11.01
C HIS A 16 12.85 -16.37 -12.33
N PRO A 17 12.63 -17.58 -12.87
CA PRO A 17 13.31 -18.05 -14.09
C PRO A 17 13.29 -17.04 -15.26
N ALA A 18 12.18 -16.35 -15.45
CA ALA A 18 12.04 -15.29 -16.47
C ALA A 18 12.98 -14.09 -16.24
N VAL A 19 13.22 -13.69 -14.98
CA VAL A 19 14.15 -12.59 -14.63
C VAL A 19 15.60 -13.03 -14.89
N SER A 20 15.94 -14.28 -14.57
CA SER A 20 17.26 -14.84 -14.88
C SER A 20 17.51 -14.88 -16.39
N GLN A 21 16.50 -15.26 -17.18
CA GLN A 21 16.61 -15.34 -18.64
C GLN A 21 16.85 -13.96 -19.29
N VAL A 22 16.23 -12.91 -18.78
CA VAL A 22 16.48 -11.53 -19.23
C VAL A 22 17.91 -11.10 -18.91
N ASP A 23 18.40 -11.38 -17.69
CA ASP A 23 19.76 -11.04 -17.27
C ASP A 23 20.83 -11.80 -18.05
N ASP A 24 20.59 -13.08 -18.35
CA ASP A 24 21.43 -13.91 -19.21
C ASP A 24 21.48 -13.37 -20.65
N ASN A 25 20.35 -12.96 -21.22
CA ASN A 25 20.34 -12.35 -22.55
C ASN A 25 21.05 -10.98 -22.59
N LEU A 26 20.90 -10.18 -21.54
CA LEU A 26 21.52 -8.86 -21.42
C LEU A 26 23.04 -8.96 -21.20
N SER A 27 23.49 -9.88 -20.36
CA SER A 27 24.92 -10.15 -20.13
C SER A 27 25.60 -10.65 -21.41
N ARG A 28 24.97 -11.56 -22.15
CA ARG A 28 25.46 -12.05 -23.45
C ARG A 28 25.58 -10.94 -24.50
N LEU A 29 24.61 -10.03 -24.56
CA LEU A 29 24.66 -8.88 -25.47
C LEU A 29 25.80 -7.91 -25.11
N ARG A 30 26.01 -7.64 -23.81
CA ARG A 30 27.13 -6.83 -23.31
C ARG A 30 28.49 -7.47 -23.61
N SER A 31 28.63 -8.79 -23.41
CA SER A 31 29.86 -9.49 -23.76
C SER A 31 30.17 -9.50 -25.26
N SER A 32 29.18 -9.19 -26.10
CA SER A 32 29.31 -9.14 -27.57
C SER A 32 29.70 -7.75 -28.10
N GLU A 33 30.06 -6.79 -27.23
CA GLU A 33 30.42 -5.38 -27.55
C GLU A 33 31.74 -5.22 -28.35
N ALA A 34 32.27 -6.26 -28.99
CA ALA A 34 33.33 -6.09 -29.99
C ALA A 34 32.73 -5.54 -31.31
N THR A 35 33.50 -4.71 -32.02
CA THR A 35 33.16 -4.16 -33.35
C THR A 35 32.69 -5.29 -34.27
N CYS A 36 31.56 -5.11 -34.96
CA CYS A 36 31.06 -6.09 -35.92
C CYS A 36 32.05 -6.22 -37.09
N SER A 37 32.96 -7.18 -37.00
CA SER A 37 33.96 -7.43 -38.06
C SER A 37 33.40 -8.29 -39.21
N SER A 38 32.16 -8.80 -39.09
CA SER A 38 31.52 -9.64 -40.11
C SER A 38 30.00 -9.57 -40.08
N LEU A 39 29.35 -9.87 -41.22
CA LEU A 39 27.89 -9.99 -41.33
C LEU A 39 27.32 -11.07 -40.39
N SER A 40 28.07 -12.15 -40.15
CA SER A 40 27.69 -13.20 -39.20
C SER A 40 27.63 -12.68 -37.75
N SER A 41 28.57 -11.81 -37.37
CA SER A 41 28.59 -11.18 -36.04
C SER A 41 27.42 -10.19 -35.86
N LEU A 42 27.08 -9.43 -36.91
CA LEU A 42 25.90 -8.57 -36.94
C LEU A 42 24.60 -9.37 -36.79
N ASN A 43 24.46 -10.48 -37.52
CA ASN A 43 23.28 -11.34 -37.43
C ASN A 43 23.12 -11.96 -36.04
N GLY A 44 24.24 -12.35 -35.40
CA GLY A 44 24.24 -12.83 -34.02
C GLY A 44 23.76 -11.79 -33.00
N LYS A 45 24.15 -10.51 -33.17
CA LYS A 45 23.66 -9.41 -32.32
C LYS A 45 22.16 -9.14 -32.51
N ILE A 46 21.69 -9.12 -33.76
CA ILE A 46 20.26 -8.96 -34.06
C ILE A 46 19.45 -10.10 -33.46
N ASN A 47 19.94 -11.34 -33.55
CA ASN A 47 19.29 -12.49 -32.93
C ASN A 47 19.32 -12.41 -31.40
N GLY A 48 20.41 -11.90 -30.80
CA GLY A 48 20.48 -11.64 -29.37
C GLY A 48 19.45 -10.60 -28.90
N LEU A 49 19.26 -9.52 -29.67
CA LEU A 49 18.23 -8.51 -29.40
C LEU A 49 16.81 -9.08 -29.51
N ARG A 50 16.55 -9.91 -30.52
CA ARG A 50 15.27 -10.64 -30.65
C ARG A 50 15.00 -11.50 -29.42
N ASN A 51 15.97 -12.32 -29.01
CA ASN A 51 15.82 -13.19 -27.85
C ASN A 51 15.61 -12.41 -26.55
N LEU A 52 16.27 -11.25 -26.41
CA LEU A 52 16.04 -10.36 -25.27
C LEU A 52 14.59 -9.84 -25.28
N TYR A 53 14.12 -9.37 -26.44
CA TYR A 53 12.75 -8.88 -26.60
C TYR A 53 11.71 -9.95 -26.25
N GLU A 54 11.87 -11.17 -26.79
CA GLU A 54 11.00 -12.31 -26.47
C GLU A 54 11.02 -12.64 -24.95
N SER A 55 12.20 -12.61 -24.31
CA SER A 55 12.28 -12.85 -22.86
C SER A 55 11.67 -11.74 -22.00
N ILE A 56 11.63 -10.50 -22.51
CA ILE A 56 10.93 -9.39 -21.85
C ILE A 56 9.42 -9.54 -22.02
N ASP A 57 8.94 -9.92 -23.19
CA ASP A 57 7.53 -10.21 -23.43
C ASP A 57 7.05 -11.38 -22.52
N ASP A 58 7.83 -12.45 -22.40
CA ASP A 58 7.56 -13.56 -21.48
C ASP A 58 7.56 -13.11 -20.01
N LEU A 59 8.46 -12.21 -19.63
CA LEU A 59 8.50 -11.61 -18.30
C LEU A 59 7.24 -10.77 -18.04
N LEU A 60 6.80 -9.96 -19.02
CA LEU A 60 5.59 -9.15 -18.93
C LEU A 60 4.32 -10.01 -18.88
N LEU A 61 4.30 -11.15 -19.57
CA LEU A 61 3.19 -12.12 -19.55
C LEU A 61 3.06 -12.86 -18.21
N LEU A 62 4.11 -12.86 -17.38
CA LEU A 62 4.09 -13.49 -16.08
C LEU A 62 3.06 -12.77 -15.19
N SER A 63 1.96 -13.45 -14.87
CA SER A 63 0.78 -12.89 -14.19
C SER A 63 1.06 -12.04 -12.95
N HIS A 64 2.23 -12.19 -12.32
CA HIS A 64 2.68 -11.33 -11.23
C HIS A 64 2.91 -9.86 -11.62
N ILE A 65 3.38 -9.54 -12.83
CA ILE A 65 3.57 -8.14 -13.27
C ILE A 65 2.22 -7.54 -13.66
N HIS A 66 1.38 -8.29 -14.36
CA HIS A 66 0.00 -7.88 -14.63
C HIS A 66 -0.83 -7.70 -13.34
N GLN A 67 -0.57 -8.45 -12.28
CA GLN A 67 -1.24 -8.28 -10.98
C GLN A 67 -0.72 -7.07 -10.19
N ILE A 68 0.53 -6.64 -10.43
CA ILE A 68 1.10 -5.40 -9.86
C ILE A 68 0.68 -4.16 -10.67
N VAL A 69 0.46 -4.32 -11.98
CA VAL A 69 0.11 -3.25 -12.93
C VAL A 69 -1.40 -3.13 -13.20
N SER A 70 -2.19 -4.16 -12.87
CA SER A 70 -3.66 -4.13 -12.95
C SER A 70 -4.15 -2.99 -12.06
N GLU A 71 -4.80 -2.02 -12.71
CA GLU A 71 -5.36 -0.81 -12.11
C GLU A 71 -6.27 -1.11 -10.90
N GLU A 72 -6.82 -2.32 -10.80
CA GLU A 72 -7.66 -2.76 -9.68
C GLU A 72 -6.95 -2.65 -8.32
N GLY A 73 -5.66 -3.00 -8.22
CA GLY A 73 -4.94 -2.96 -6.94
C GLY A 73 -4.59 -1.54 -6.50
N VAL A 74 -4.34 -0.65 -7.46
CA VAL A 74 -3.93 0.74 -7.20
C VAL A 74 -5.14 1.57 -6.78
N ASP A 75 -6.28 1.43 -7.46
CA ASP A 75 -7.51 2.15 -7.12
C ASP A 75 -8.02 1.80 -5.71
N ASP A 76 -7.98 0.52 -5.33
CA ASP A 76 -8.37 0.10 -3.98
C ASP A 76 -7.39 0.60 -2.90
N TYR A 77 -6.09 0.66 -3.20
CA TYR A 77 -5.11 1.26 -2.30
C TYR A 77 -5.30 2.77 -2.14
N ILE A 78 -5.63 3.49 -3.23
CA ILE A 78 -5.95 4.92 -3.19
C ILE A 78 -7.19 5.16 -2.31
N LYS A 79 -8.27 4.39 -2.50
CA LYS A 79 -9.46 4.47 -1.65
C LYS A 79 -9.15 4.22 -0.18
N LEU A 80 -8.27 3.27 0.12
CA LEU A 80 -7.83 3.00 1.50
C LEU A 80 -7.08 4.21 2.09
N LEU A 81 -6.17 4.82 1.33
CA LEU A 81 -5.45 6.02 1.75
C LEU A 81 -6.39 7.21 2.00
N ASP A 82 -7.38 7.41 1.13
CA ASP A 82 -8.38 8.47 1.27
C ASP A 82 -9.25 8.27 2.53
N ALA A 83 -9.65 7.03 2.80
CA ALA A 83 -10.35 6.67 4.03
C ALA A 83 -9.48 6.95 5.27
N CYS A 84 -8.21 6.55 5.25
CA CYS A 84 -7.27 6.83 6.33
C CYS A 84 -7.08 8.34 6.56
N SER A 85 -6.98 9.13 5.49
CA SER A 85 -6.88 10.58 5.59
C SER A 85 -8.14 11.19 6.22
N SER A 86 -9.32 10.70 5.82
CA SER A 86 -10.60 11.14 6.38
C SER A 86 -10.69 10.84 7.89
N VAL A 87 -10.26 9.65 8.32
CA VAL A 87 -10.21 9.30 9.77
C VAL A 87 -9.26 10.23 10.53
N LYS A 88 -8.08 10.52 9.98
CA LYS A 88 -7.11 11.45 10.57
C LYS A 88 -7.70 12.87 10.73
N ASP A 89 -8.47 13.34 9.76
CA ASP A 89 -9.13 14.64 9.82
C ASP A 89 -10.24 14.66 10.89
N LEU A 90 -11.01 13.58 11.00
CA LEU A 90 -12.01 13.41 12.07
C LEU A 90 -11.36 13.41 13.46
N ILE A 91 -10.23 12.72 13.64
CA ILE A 91 -9.47 12.74 14.91
C ILE A 91 -8.97 14.16 15.21
N SER A 92 -8.53 14.90 14.20
CA SER A 92 -8.07 16.27 14.34
C SER A 92 -9.21 17.21 14.75
N LEU A 93 -10.41 17.01 14.20
CA LEU A 93 -11.63 17.70 14.61
C LEU A 93 -12.00 17.35 16.07
N ALA A 94 -11.95 16.07 16.45
CA ALA A 94 -12.20 15.63 17.82
C ALA A 94 -11.30 16.34 18.85
N LYS A 95 -10.00 16.46 18.52
CA LYS A 95 -9.02 17.20 19.34
C LYS A 95 -9.37 18.68 19.47
N LYS A 96 -9.88 19.30 18.41
CA LYS A 96 -10.34 20.70 18.46
C LYS A 96 -11.57 20.83 19.36
N ASP A 97 -12.57 19.99 19.16
CA ASP A 97 -13.81 20.01 19.92
C ASP A 97 -13.57 19.75 21.42
N LEU A 98 -12.61 18.90 21.76
CA LEU A 98 -12.20 18.68 23.14
C LEU A 98 -11.58 19.94 23.78
N ARG A 99 -10.75 20.68 23.04
CA ARG A 99 -10.19 21.96 23.52
C ARG A 99 -11.29 23.00 23.70
N ASP A 100 -12.24 23.05 22.77
CA ASP A 100 -13.38 23.97 22.85
C ASP A 100 -14.29 23.61 24.04
N LEU A 101 -14.51 22.33 24.32
CA LEU A 101 -15.23 21.85 25.50
C LEU A 101 -14.53 22.29 26.79
N LEU A 102 -13.21 22.07 26.90
CA LEU A 102 -12.45 22.47 28.09
C LEU A 102 -12.57 23.98 28.35
N SER A 103 -12.51 24.79 27.27
CA SER A 103 -12.73 26.23 27.35
C SER A 103 -14.15 26.56 27.80
N ALA A 104 -15.16 25.90 27.23
CA ALA A 104 -16.57 26.09 27.59
C ALA A 104 -16.84 25.74 29.06
N VAL A 105 -16.32 24.62 29.55
CA VAL A 105 -16.41 24.19 30.95
C VAL A 105 -15.79 25.24 31.87
N ARG A 106 -14.60 25.75 31.54
CA ARG A 106 -13.94 26.82 32.33
C ARG A 106 -14.79 28.09 32.40
N ARG A 107 -15.45 28.45 31.30
CA ARG A 107 -16.34 29.62 31.22
C ARG A 107 -17.74 29.37 31.79
N LYS A 108 -18.07 28.13 32.18
CA LYS A 108 -19.44 27.70 32.52
C LYS A 108 -20.44 27.98 31.39
N ASP A 109 -19.96 27.86 30.16
CA ASP A 109 -20.70 28.11 28.92
C ASP A 109 -21.50 26.87 28.52
N VAL A 110 -22.78 26.85 28.93
CA VAL A 110 -23.72 25.75 28.66
C VAL A 110 -23.93 25.54 27.16
N GLN A 111 -23.91 26.61 26.35
CA GLN A 111 -24.08 26.50 24.90
C GLN A 111 -22.88 25.81 24.26
N GLY A 112 -21.66 26.17 24.67
CA GLY A 112 -20.43 25.50 24.22
C GLY A 112 -20.38 24.01 24.58
N ILE A 113 -20.85 23.64 25.77
CA ILE A 113 -20.95 22.24 26.19
C ILE A 113 -21.97 21.48 25.32
N ASN A 114 -23.15 22.06 25.06
CA ASN A 114 -24.17 21.46 24.18
C ASN A 114 -23.69 21.35 22.72
N ALA A 115 -22.88 22.30 22.26
CA ALA A 115 -22.27 22.26 20.94
C ALA A 115 -21.29 21.07 20.83
N TYR A 116 -20.45 20.83 21.85
CA TYR A 116 -19.59 19.65 21.91
C TYR A 116 -20.40 18.34 21.87
N LEU A 117 -21.46 18.21 22.67
CA LEU A 117 -22.29 17.00 22.68
C LEU A 117 -22.92 16.71 21.31
N SER A 118 -23.33 17.76 20.60
CA SER A 118 -23.87 17.66 19.25
C SER A 118 -22.78 17.30 18.23
N SER A 119 -21.61 17.93 18.32
CA SER A 119 -20.47 17.63 17.46
C SER A 119 -19.97 16.20 17.64
N ARG A 120 -19.87 15.72 18.89
CA ARG A 120 -19.48 14.34 19.22
C ARG A 120 -20.40 13.31 18.57
N LYS A 121 -21.72 13.52 18.63
CA LYS A 121 -22.71 12.66 17.97
C LYS A 121 -22.52 12.64 16.45
N LYS A 122 -22.22 13.80 15.85
CA LYS A 122 -21.94 13.93 14.41
C LYS A 122 -20.65 13.20 14.04
N LEU A 123 -19.60 13.38 14.82
CA LEU A 123 -18.30 12.77 14.61
C LEU A 123 -18.37 11.23 14.68
N LYS A 124 -19.10 10.69 15.67
CA LYS A 124 -19.35 9.23 15.78
C LYS A 124 -19.99 8.68 14.50
N LYS A 125 -21.02 9.35 13.98
CA LYS A 125 -21.68 8.95 12.72
C LYS A 125 -20.74 9.03 11.51
N MET A 126 -19.94 10.08 11.39
CA MET A 126 -18.99 10.25 10.29
C MET A 126 -17.90 9.18 10.32
N MET A 127 -17.39 8.85 11.50
CA MET A 127 -16.36 7.84 11.66
C MET A 127 -16.87 6.43 11.34
N GLN A 128 -18.06 6.08 11.84
CA GLN A 128 -18.73 4.83 11.48
C GLN A 128 -18.95 4.70 9.97
N LYS A 129 -19.35 5.79 9.30
CA LYS A 129 -19.49 5.80 7.84
C LYS A 129 -18.16 5.52 7.14
N CYS A 130 -17.10 6.24 7.52
CA CYS A 130 -15.77 6.08 6.92
C CYS A 130 -15.20 4.67 7.10
N LEU A 131 -15.38 4.08 8.28
CA LEU A 131 -14.94 2.71 8.58
C LEU A 131 -15.75 1.67 7.78
N LYS A 132 -17.06 1.90 7.61
CA LYS A 132 -17.91 1.04 6.78
C LYS A 132 -17.49 1.09 5.30
N ASP A 133 -17.21 2.28 4.77
CA ASP A 133 -16.78 2.47 3.39
C ASP A 133 -15.44 1.74 3.13
N MET A 134 -14.51 1.78 4.08
CA MET A 134 -13.22 1.07 4.02
C MET A 134 -13.34 -0.47 4.02
N ARG A 135 -14.36 -1.01 4.70
CA ARG A 135 -14.62 -2.46 4.75
C ARG A 135 -15.19 -3.01 3.44
N CYS A 136 -15.85 -2.17 2.64
CA CYS A 136 -16.38 -2.57 1.34
C CYS A 136 -15.27 -2.73 0.29
N SER A 137 -14.19 -1.95 0.39
CA SER A 137 -13.06 -1.98 -0.56
C SER A 137 -12.08 -3.13 -0.32
N THR A 138 -12.20 -3.87 0.79
CA THR A 138 -11.27 -4.95 1.19
C THR A 138 -11.95 -6.31 1.10
N SER A 139 -12.40 -6.71 -0.09
CA SER A 139 -13.28 -7.88 -0.24
C SER A 139 -12.62 -9.22 -0.63
N ALA A 140 -11.28 -9.36 -0.74
CA ALA A 140 -10.73 -10.66 -1.15
C ALA A 140 -9.40 -11.14 -0.55
N THR A 141 -8.56 -10.30 0.06
CA THR A 141 -7.23 -10.77 0.51
C THR A 141 -6.75 -10.07 1.77
N CYS A 142 -6.24 -10.88 2.71
CA CYS A 142 -5.44 -10.53 3.89
C CYS A 142 -6.16 -10.50 5.25
N ASP A 143 -5.52 -11.15 6.23
CA ASP A 143 -5.79 -11.23 7.69
C ASP A 143 -5.98 -9.87 8.40
N ASN A 144 -5.95 -8.76 7.68
CA ASN A 144 -6.06 -7.38 8.18
C ASN A 144 -7.48 -7.02 8.64
N GLY A 145 -8.48 -7.86 8.37
CA GLY A 145 -9.86 -7.65 8.81
C GLY A 145 -10.03 -7.64 10.34
N SER A 146 -9.10 -8.24 11.10
CA SER A 146 -9.09 -8.20 12.57
C SER A 146 -8.61 -6.84 13.09
N ILE A 147 -7.48 -6.35 12.57
CA ILE A 147 -6.88 -5.05 12.92
C ILE A 147 -7.85 -3.89 12.64
N LEU A 148 -8.60 -3.97 11.54
CA LEU A 148 -9.58 -2.93 11.17
C LEU A 148 -10.74 -2.84 12.17
N LYS A 149 -11.20 -4.00 12.67
CA LYS A 149 -12.26 -4.07 13.69
C LYS A 149 -11.78 -3.53 15.03
N ASP A 150 -10.54 -3.83 15.41
CA ASP A 150 -9.95 -3.31 16.63
C ASP A 150 -9.78 -1.79 16.54
N ALA A 151 -9.31 -1.28 15.40
CA ALA A 151 -9.21 0.16 15.15
C ALA A 151 -10.58 0.85 15.16
N GLU A 152 -11.61 0.22 14.59
CA GLU A 152 -12.99 0.70 14.63
C GLU A 152 -13.53 0.77 16.07
N TYR A 153 -13.33 -0.29 16.85
CA TYR A 153 -13.74 -0.34 18.25
C TYR A 153 -13.04 0.74 19.08
N ILE A 154 -11.72 0.86 18.96
CA ILE A 154 -10.92 1.87 19.67
C ILE A 154 -11.40 3.27 19.29
N ALA A 155 -11.55 3.56 18.00
CA ALA A 155 -11.97 4.88 17.54
C ALA A 155 -13.38 5.24 18.05
N ILE A 156 -14.34 4.31 17.98
CA ILE A 156 -15.71 4.54 18.47
C ILE A 156 -15.72 4.74 19.99
N SER A 157 -14.98 3.92 20.74
CA SER A 157 -14.92 4.01 22.21
C SER A 157 -14.34 5.35 22.69
N MET A 158 -13.41 5.94 21.93
CA MET A 158 -12.87 7.28 22.22
C MET A 158 -13.91 8.40 22.10
N LEU A 159 -15.07 8.14 21.48
CA LEU A 159 -16.17 9.11 21.30
C LEU A 159 -17.40 8.80 22.16
N GLU A 160 -17.36 7.75 22.98
CA GLU A 160 -18.46 7.29 23.85
C GLU A 160 -18.47 8.01 25.20
#